data_AF-A0A382WN71-F1
#
_entry.id   AF-A0A382WN71-F1
#
_cell.length_a   1.000
_cell.length_b   1.000
_cell.length_c   1.000
_cell.angle_alpha   90.00
_cell.angle_beta   90.00
_cell.angle_gamma   90.00
#
_symmetry.space_group_name_H-M   'P 1'
#
loop_
_entity.id
_entity.type
_entity.pdbx_description
1 polymer ?
#
loop_
_entity_poly.entity_id
_entity_poly.type
_entity_poly.pdbx_seq_one_letter_code
_entity_poly.pdbx_strand_id
1 'polypeptide(L)'
;MLKFMFNLVIVFSQLSFGFSQVDYESEIQPIFNSKCISCHGDSESAGLDISSYDNLMDGGNNGDVIIPFNHENSELWIRINSGQMPPGNNDLTNNQVDI
;
A
#
# COMPACT_ATOMS: atom_id res chain seq x y z
N MET A 1 -32.65 -37.17 -15.96
CA MET A 1 -32.03 -36.87 -14.66
C MET A 1 -30.51 -36.66 -14.76
N LEU A 2 -29.78 -37.48 -15.54
CA LEU A 2 -28.31 -37.36 -15.66
C LEU A 2 -27.79 -36.05 -16.29
N LYS A 3 -28.56 -35.40 -17.19
CA LYS A 3 -28.21 -34.10 -17.79
C LYS A 3 -28.25 -32.92 -16.80
N PHE A 4 -29.07 -33.01 -15.75
CA PHE A 4 -29.21 -31.96 -14.74
C PHE A 4 -28.04 -31.98 -13.74
N MET A 5 -27.52 -33.17 -13.43
CA MET A 5 -26.31 -33.34 -12.62
C MET A 5 -25.04 -32.88 -13.35
N PHE A 6 -24.98 -33.00 -14.69
CA PHE A 6 -23.83 -32.53 -15.46
C PHE A 6 -23.71 -30.99 -15.49
N ASN A 7 -24.85 -30.27 -15.60
CA ASN A 7 -24.84 -28.81 -15.56
C ASN A 7 -24.53 -28.25 -14.16
N LEU A 8 -24.84 -28.99 -13.09
CA LEU A 8 -24.56 -28.55 -11.71
C LEU A 8 -23.07 -28.60 -11.35
N VAL A 9 -22.31 -29.53 -11.95
CA VAL A 9 -20.85 -29.67 -11.73
C VAL A 9 -20.06 -28.62 -12.50
N ILE A 10 -20.53 -28.19 -13.68
CA ILE A 10 -19.83 -27.20 -14.52
C ILE A 10 -19.87 -25.80 -13.90
N VAL A 11 -20.94 -25.43 -13.18
CA VAL A 11 -21.07 -24.10 -12.54
C VAL A 11 -20.12 -23.92 -11.35
N PHE A 12 -19.70 -25.00 -10.68
CA PHE A 12 -18.81 -24.93 -9.52
C PHE A 12 -17.31 -24.80 -9.90
N SER A 13 -16.95 -25.05 -11.16
CA SER A 13 -15.56 -25.07 -11.63
C SER A 13 -15.02 -23.71 -12.07
N GLN A 14 -15.80 -22.64 -12.03
CA GLN A 14 -15.42 -21.34 -12.60
C GLN A 14 -15.16 -20.23 -11.58
N LEU A 15 -15.18 -20.54 -10.28
CA LEU A 15 -14.95 -19.55 -9.22
C LEU A 15 -13.50 -19.61 -8.73
N SER A 16 -12.55 -19.36 -9.63
CA SER A 16 -11.22 -18.92 -9.25
C SER A 16 -11.29 -17.43 -8.99
N PHE A 17 -11.84 -17.03 -7.84
CA PHE A 17 -11.60 -15.68 -7.33
C PHE A 17 -10.14 -15.65 -6.88
N GLY A 18 -9.25 -15.15 -7.75
CA GLY A 18 -7.91 -14.79 -7.35
C GLY A 18 -8.01 -13.63 -6.38
N PHE A 19 -7.74 -13.88 -5.09
CA PHE A 19 -7.41 -12.81 -4.16
C PHE A 19 -6.05 -12.28 -4.60
N SER A 20 -6.02 -11.19 -5.37
CA SER A 20 -4.78 -10.45 -5.60
C SER A 20 -4.41 -9.81 -4.26
N GLN A 21 -3.39 -10.35 -3.60
CA GLN A 21 -2.81 -9.72 -2.43
C GLN A 21 -1.77 -8.71 -2.91
N VAL A 22 -1.72 -7.55 -2.25
CA VAL A 22 -0.70 -6.54 -2.48
C VAL A 22 0.63 -7.05 -1.91
N ASP A 23 1.67 -7.06 -2.75
CA ASP A 23 3.02 -7.41 -2.35
C ASP A 23 3.84 -6.15 -2.08
N TYR A 24 4.32 -6.00 -0.84
CA TYR A 24 5.02 -4.78 -0.42
C TYR A 24 6.27 -4.50 -1.27
N GLU A 25 7.09 -5.52 -1.52
CA GLU A 25 8.39 -5.35 -2.18
C GLU A 25 8.26 -5.00 -3.65
N SER A 26 7.30 -5.61 -4.36
CA SER A 26 7.13 -5.39 -5.80
C SER A 26 6.15 -4.26 -6.14
N GLU A 27 5.26 -3.88 -5.22
CA GLU A 27 4.20 -2.90 -5.51
C GLU A 27 4.32 -1.61 -4.68
N ILE A 28 4.69 -1.69 -3.39
CA ILE A 28 4.72 -0.53 -2.49
C ILE A 28 6.10 0.12 -2.41
N GLN A 29 7.16 -0.63 -2.10
CA GLN A 29 8.51 -0.10 -1.96
C GLN A 29 9.00 0.68 -3.20
N PRO A 30 8.68 0.28 -4.46
CA PRO A 30 9.05 1.07 -5.64
C PRO A 30 8.41 2.48 -5.68
N ILE A 31 7.22 2.65 -5.10
CA ILE A 31 6.57 3.96 -4.97
C ILE A 31 7.39 4.83 -4.01
N PHE A 32 7.74 4.28 -2.84
CA PHE A 32 8.57 4.98 -1.86
C PHE A 32 9.95 5.36 -2.40
N ASN A 33 10.60 4.44 -3.12
CA ASN A 33 11.89 4.68 -3.75
C ASN A 33 11.84 5.86 -4.73
N SER A 34 10.75 6.00 -5.48
CA SER A 34 10.62 7.02 -6.52
C SER A 34 10.09 8.37 -6.00
N LYS A 35 9.35 8.39 -4.89
CA LYS A 35 8.58 9.57 -4.45
C LYS A 35 8.96 10.13 -3.09
N CYS A 36 9.61 9.34 -2.23
CA CYS A 36 9.69 9.66 -0.80
C CYS A 36 11.11 9.60 -0.23
N ILE A 37 11.94 8.63 -0.64
CA ILE A 37 13.24 8.35 0.01
C ILE A 37 14.20 9.54 0.00
N SER A 38 14.13 10.43 -0.99
CA SER A 38 14.99 11.63 -1.01
C SER A 38 14.82 12.49 0.26
N CYS A 39 13.64 12.46 0.88
CA CYS A 39 13.29 13.24 2.06
C CYS A 39 13.02 12.40 3.32
N HIS A 40 12.71 11.12 3.19
CA HIS A 40 12.42 10.18 4.29
C HIS A 40 13.22 8.88 4.11
N GLY A 41 14.54 9.02 4.08
CA GLY A 41 15.52 7.97 3.82
C GLY A 41 16.92 8.58 3.74
N ASP A 42 17.28 9.14 2.58
CA ASP A 42 18.58 9.83 2.38
C ASP A 42 18.75 11.03 3.33
N SER A 43 17.64 11.72 3.55
CA SER A 43 17.46 12.62 4.67
C SER A 43 16.33 12.08 5.53
N GLU A 44 16.49 12.09 6.85
CA GLU A 44 15.47 11.57 7.78
C GLU A 44 14.54 12.71 8.21
N SER A 45 13.77 13.26 7.27
CA SER A 45 12.82 14.33 7.64
C SER A 45 11.83 13.80 8.67
N ALA A 46 11.70 14.54 9.78
CA ALA A 46 10.96 14.11 10.97
C ALA A 46 11.46 12.79 11.60
N GLY A 47 12.72 12.42 11.37
CA GLY A 47 13.32 11.18 11.90
C GLY A 47 12.71 9.91 11.31
N LEU A 48 12.08 10.00 10.14
CA LEU A 48 11.44 8.88 9.45
C LEU A 48 12.35 8.37 8.34
N ASP A 49 12.59 7.06 8.34
CA ASP A 49 13.24 6.33 7.25
C ASP A 49 12.25 5.32 6.65
N ILE A 50 11.95 5.45 5.35
CA ILE A 50 11.03 4.54 4.63
C ILE A 50 11.75 3.66 3.60
N SER A 51 13.07 3.57 3.71
CA SER A 51 13.90 2.77 2.80
C SER A 51 13.68 1.27 2.88
N SER A 52 12.97 0.80 3.91
CA SER A 52 12.55 -0.59 4.08
C SER A 52 11.24 -0.70 4.83
N TYR A 53 10.59 -1.87 4.75
CA TYR A 53 9.40 -2.19 5.54
C TYR A 53 9.62 -2.01 7.04
N ASP A 54 10.71 -2.58 7.56
CA ASP A 54 11.00 -2.54 9.00
C ASP A 54 11.17 -1.09 9.49
N ASN A 55 11.92 -0.26 8.76
CA ASN A 55 12.12 1.15 9.13
C ASN A 55 10.80 1.96 9.06
N LEU A 56 9.96 1.70 8.05
CA LEU A 56 8.64 2.32 7.95
C LEU A 56 7.75 1.97 9.16
N MET A 57 7.84 0.72 9.64
CA MET A 57 7.08 0.23 10.77
C MET A 57 7.63 0.71 12.13
N ASP A 58 8.93 1.01 12.22
CA ASP A 58 9.55 1.63 13.39
C ASP A 58 9.07 3.08 13.61
N GLY A 59 8.58 3.73 12.55
CA GLY A 59 7.99 5.07 12.60
C GLY A 59 9.04 6.19 12.59
N GLY A 60 8.68 7.35 13.13
CA GLY A 60 9.57 8.51 13.21
C GLY A 60 9.47 9.25 14.54
N ASN A 61 9.97 10.49 14.59
CA ASN A 61 10.01 11.28 15.82
C ASN A 61 8.63 11.56 16.44
N ASN A 62 7.55 11.41 15.66
CA ASN A 62 6.17 11.63 16.11
C ASN A 62 5.42 10.32 16.41
N GLY A 63 6.11 9.17 16.42
CA GLY A 63 5.54 7.84 16.65
C GLY A 63 5.22 7.09 15.35
N ASP A 64 4.26 6.18 15.45
CA ASP A 64 3.88 5.25 14.38
C ASP A 64 3.41 5.99 13.12
N VAL A 65 3.98 5.60 11.97
CA VAL A 65 3.56 6.12 10.66
C VAL A 65 2.49 5.24 10.02
N ILE A 66 2.53 3.94 10.34
CA ILE A 66 1.57 2.92 9.90
C ILE A 66 0.89 2.32 11.11
N ILE A 67 -0.45 2.35 11.12
CA ILE A 67 -1.27 1.57 12.04
C ILE A 67 -1.84 0.37 11.26
N PRO A 68 -1.39 -0.86 11.55
CA PRO A 68 -1.87 -2.05 10.86
C PRO A 68 -3.39 -2.16 10.87
N PHE A 69 -3.97 -2.45 9.71
CA PHE A 69 -5.42 -2.60 9.49
C PHE A 69 -6.26 -1.34 9.74
N ASN A 70 -5.65 -0.16 9.89
CA ASN A 70 -6.34 1.10 10.14
C ASN A 70 -5.68 2.27 9.41
N HIS A 71 -5.68 2.21 8.08
CA HIS A 71 -5.04 3.25 7.25
C HIS A 71 -5.62 4.65 7.50
N GLU A 72 -6.92 4.78 7.80
CA GLU A 72 -7.56 6.08 8.06
C GLU A 72 -6.92 6.85 9.22
N ASN A 73 -6.30 6.14 10.17
CA ASN A 73 -5.59 6.73 11.31
C ASN A 73 -4.05 6.66 11.16
N SER A 74 -3.53 6.07 10.10
CA SER A 74 -2.09 6.06 9.82
C SER A 74 -1.63 7.44 9.34
N GLU A 75 -0.57 7.96 9.96
CA GLU A 75 -0.01 9.27 9.60
C GLU A 75 0.38 9.34 8.13
N LEU A 76 0.91 8.25 7.55
CA LEU A 76 1.23 8.18 6.12
C LEU A 76 0.02 8.55 5.24
N TRP A 77 -1.11 7.91 5.50
CA TRP A 77 -2.35 8.14 4.75
C TRP A 77 -2.88 9.55 4.97
N ILE A 78 -2.88 10.05 6.20
CA ILE A 78 -3.36 11.40 6.53
C ILE A 78 -2.59 12.46 5.74
N ARG A 79 -1.26 12.33 5.63
CA ARG A 79 -0.40 13.27 4.88
C ARG A 79 -0.61 13.18 3.37
N ILE A 80 -0.75 11.97 2.83
CA ILE A 80 -1.01 11.76 1.40
C ILE A 80 -2.40 12.28 1.01
N ASN A 81 -3.44 11.87 1.73
CA ASN A 81 -4.83 12.23 1.44
C ASN A 81 -5.11 13.74 1.63
N SER A 82 -4.38 14.41 2.51
CA SER A 82 -4.45 15.87 2.65
C SER A 82 -3.66 16.66 1.59
N GLY A 83 -2.91 15.97 0.72
CA GLY A 83 -2.04 16.58 -0.28
C GLY A 83 -0.80 17.26 0.29
N GLN A 84 -0.44 16.97 1.55
CA GLN A 84 0.78 17.49 2.17
C GLN A 84 2.03 16.76 1.66
N MET A 85 1.88 15.49 1.29
CA MET A 85 2.94 14.65 0.77
C MET A 85 2.54 13.92 -0.51
N PRO A 86 3.45 13.81 -1.49
CA PRO A 86 4.76 14.49 -1.56
C PRO A 86 4.60 16.01 -1.77
N PRO A 87 5.57 16.84 -1.36
CA PRO A 87 5.45 18.29 -1.52
C PRO A 87 5.63 18.72 -2.99
N GLY A 88 4.88 19.75 -3.39
CA GLY A 88 4.99 20.36 -4.72
C GLY A 88 4.25 19.59 -5.81
N ASN A 89 4.82 19.51 -7.02
CA ASN A 89 4.22 18.81 -8.18
C ASN A 89 4.62 17.32 -8.26
N ASN A 90 4.98 16.71 -7.13
CA ASN A 90 5.48 15.33 -7.06
C ASN A 90 4.34 14.34 -6.80
N ASP A 91 3.25 14.48 -7.55
CA ASP A 91 1.99 13.84 -7.23
C ASP A 91 2.08 12.31 -7.37
N LEU A 92 1.38 11.63 -6.46
CA LEU A 92 1.03 10.23 -6.59
C LEU A 92 -0.16 10.11 -7.53
N THR A 93 -0.16 9.08 -8.38
CA THR A 93 -1.38 8.73 -9.13
C THR A 93 -2.39 8.06 -8.21
N ASN A 94 -3.69 8.13 -8.51
CA ASN A 94 -4.72 7.44 -7.72
C ASN A 94 -4.41 5.95 -7.54
N ASN A 95 -3.89 5.28 -8.57
CA ASN A 95 -3.52 3.87 -8.47
C ASN A 95 -2.37 3.59 -7.49
N GLN A 96 -1.48 4.57 -7.25
CA GLN A 96 -0.42 4.45 -6.25
C GLN A 96 -0.92 4.71 -4.83
N VAL A 97 -2.08 5.37 -4.70
CA VAL A 97 -2.72 5.71 -3.43
C VAL A 97 -3.71 4.61 -3.01
N ASP A 98 -4.41 4.04 -3.99
CA ASP A 98 -5.48 3.06 -3.79
C ASP A 98 -4.99 1.60 -3.86
N ILE A 99 -3.68 1.38 -3.90
CA ILE A 99 -3.07 0.05 -3.93
C ILE A 99 -3.11 -0.63 -2.57
#